data_AF-A0AA96QEM7-F1
#
_entry.id   AF-A0AA96QEM7-F1
#
_cell.length_a   1.000
_cell.length_b   1.000
_cell.length_c   1.000
_cell.angle_alpha   90.00
_cell.angle_beta   90.00
_cell.angle_gamma   90.00
#
_symmetry.space_group_name_H-M   'P 1'
#
loop_
_entity.id
_entity.type
_entity.pdbx_description
1 polymer ?
#
loop_
_entity_poly.entity_id
_entity_poly.type
_entity_poly.pdbx_seq_one_letter_code
_entity_poly.pdbx_strand_id
1 'polypeptide(L)'
;MRGSLRTSATGWALLAAAWCASFAALHVYWALGGGVGLAQSAGAELARTRPTAFVLVGLWGVAALLSAGSTSWCALALGRPRGRRLRVAAIVTGSAAGVLLLVRALVVQGVLLLDAGGVASSVGPDQTRWSLWLWNPWFLLGGAAFLVAAHHLARSLPTESHDRQP
;
A
#
# COMPACT_ATOMS: atom_id res chain seq x y z
N MET A 1 -9.82 -28.90 5.98
CA MET A 1 -9.30 -27.57 6.41
C MET A 1 -8.37 -26.86 5.42
N ARG A 2 -7.72 -27.51 4.43
CA ARG A 2 -6.85 -26.81 3.44
C ARG A 2 -7.60 -25.89 2.45
N GLY A 3 -8.91 -26.10 2.27
CA GLY A 3 -9.75 -25.31 1.36
C GLY A 3 -10.00 -23.87 1.81
N SER A 4 -10.32 -23.63 3.10
CA SER A 4 -10.62 -22.26 3.59
C SER A 4 -9.38 -21.37 3.70
N LEU A 5 -8.20 -21.96 3.94
CA LEU A 5 -6.93 -21.22 3.98
C LEU A 5 -6.53 -20.70 2.59
N ARG A 6 -6.85 -21.44 1.52
CA ARG A 6 -6.56 -21.02 0.13
C ARG A 6 -7.48 -19.90 -0.34
N THR A 7 -8.77 -19.96 0.00
CA THR A 7 -9.72 -18.88 -0.33
C THR A 7 -9.40 -17.61 0.42
N SER A 8 -9.03 -17.70 1.69
CA SER A 8 -8.58 -16.56 2.50
C SER A 8 -7.31 -15.92 1.92
N ALA A 9 -6.27 -16.71 1.62
CA ALA A 9 -5.03 -16.19 1.03
C ALA A 9 -5.23 -15.48 -0.32
N THR A 10 -6.12 -16.03 -1.16
CA THR A 10 -6.48 -15.43 -2.45
C THR A 10 -7.22 -14.11 -2.24
N GLY A 11 -8.15 -14.05 -1.28
CA GLY A 11 -8.89 -12.85 -0.92
C GLY A 11 -7.97 -11.71 -0.47
N TRP A 12 -7.00 -11.98 0.41
CA TRP A 12 -6.04 -10.98 0.88
C TRP A 12 -5.12 -10.46 -0.23
N ALA A 13 -4.68 -11.33 -1.13
CA ALA A 13 -3.89 -10.92 -2.29
C ALA A 13 -4.70 -10.05 -3.27
N LEU A 14 -5.98 -10.38 -3.50
CA LEU A 14 -6.88 -9.54 -4.30
C LEU A 14 -7.18 -8.21 -3.62
N LEU A 15 -7.34 -8.19 -2.30
CA LEU A 15 -7.52 -6.95 -1.54
C LEU A 15 -6.29 -6.04 -1.66
N ALA A 16 -5.08 -6.59 -1.50
CA ALA A 16 -3.83 -5.86 -1.73
C ALA A 16 -3.74 -5.33 -3.18
N ALA A 17 -4.15 -6.13 -4.16
CA ALA A 17 -4.17 -5.72 -5.56
C ALA A 17 -5.17 -4.59 -5.84
N ALA A 18 -6.37 -4.66 -5.25
CA ALA A 18 -7.41 -3.65 -5.37
C ALA A 18 -7.03 -2.35 -4.65
N TRP A 19 -6.38 -2.46 -3.49
CA TRP A 19 -5.81 -1.32 -2.78
C TRP A 19 -4.78 -0.59 -3.65
N CYS A 20 -3.84 -1.33 -4.26
CA CYS A 20 -2.89 -0.75 -5.21
C CYS A 20 -3.59 -0.09 -6.41
N ALA A 21 -4.56 -0.77 -7.03
CA ALA A 21 -5.24 -0.28 -8.22
C ALA A 21 -6.01 1.02 -7.97
N SER A 22 -6.74 1.09 -6.85
CA SER A 22 -7.49 2.30 -6.46
C SER A 22 -6.56 3.48 -6.17
N PHE A 23 -5.45 3.25 -5.46
CA PHE A 23 -4.46 4.30 -5.21
C PHE A 23 -3.73 4.73 -6.49
N ALA A 24 -3.45 3.80 -7.40
CA ALA A 24 -2.88 4.11 -8.71
C ALA A 24 -3.84 4.99 -9.53
N ALA A 25 -5.12 4.62 -9.61
CA ALA A 25 -6.14 5.38 -10.32
C ALA A 25 -6.25 6.82 -9.79
N LEU A 26 -6.19 6.99 -8.46
CA LEU A 26 -6.18 8.31 -7.84
C LEU A 26 -4.95 9.14 -8.24
N HIS A 27 -3.75 8.55 -8.26
CA HIS A 27 -2.54 9.24 -8.69
C HIS A 27 -2.58 9.61 -10.17
N VAL A 28 -3.10 8.73 -11.03
CA VAL A 28 -3.35 9.03 -12.45
C VAL A 28 -4.33 10.19 -12.59
N TYR A 29 -5.44 10.17 -11.86
CA TYR A 29 -6.39 11.27 -11.84
C TYR A 29 -5.73 12.61 -11.48
N TRP A 30 -4.91 12.65 -10.43
CA TRP A 30 -4.18 13.86 -10.04
C TRP A 30 -3.14 14.29 -11.08
N ALA A 31 -2.46 13.33 -11.71
CA ALA A 31 -1.46 13.57 -12.74
C ALA A 31 -2.06 14.13 -14.03
N LEU A 32 -3.29 13.72 -14.37
CA LEU A 32 -4.07 14.24 -15.50
C LEU A 32 -4.68 15.63 -15.22
N GLY A 33 -4.47 16.20 -14.03
CA GLY A 33 -4.94 17.54 -13.67
C GLY A 33 -6.09 17.57 -12.67
N GLY A 34 -6.59 16.41 -12.22
CA GLY A 34 -7.63 16.31 -11.20
C GLY A 34 -7.23 16.99 -9.88
N GLY A 35 -8.09 17.86 -9.34
CA GLY A 35 -7.78 18.65 -8.13
C GLY A 35 -8.35 18.10 -6.82
N VAL A 36 -9.37 17.24 -6.91
CA VAL A 36 -10.15 16.80 -5.75
C VAL A 36 -9.26 16.05 -4.75
N GLY A 37 -9.24 16.53 -3.50
CA GLY A 37 -8.48 15.95 -2.40
C GLY A 37 -6.96 16.11 -2.50
N LEU A 38 -6.42 16.71 -3.57
CA LEU A 38 -4.97 16.82 -3.77
C LEU A 38 -4.35 17.78 -2.76
N ALA A 39 -4.97 18.94 -2.51
CA ALA A 39 -4.48 19.92 -1.54
C ALA A 39 -4.46 19.35 -0.11
N GLN A 40 -5.46 18.56 0.26
CA GLN A 40 -5.57 17.90 1.56
C GLN A 40 -4.61 16.70 1.69
N SER A 41 -4.06 16.20 0.58
CA SER A 41 -3.19 15.02 0.58
C SER A 41 -1.71 15.38 0.46
N ALA A 42 -1.39 16.32 -0.43
CA ALA A 42 -0.02 16.75 -0.74
C ALA A 42 0.30 18.16 -0.24
N GLY A 43 -0.67 18.89 0.32
CA GLY A 43 -0.53 20.29 0.71
C GLY A 43 -0.96 21.25 -0.40
N ALA A 44 -1.47 22.42 0.01
CA ALA A 44 -2.03 23.42 -0.90
C ALA A 44 -0.99 23.97 -1.91
N GLU A 45 0.27 24.08 -1.51
CA GLU A 45 1.32 24.60 -2.39
C GLU A 45 1.62 23.64 -3.55
N LEU A 46 1.84 22.35 -3.26
CA LEU A 46 2.09 21.33 -4.29
C LEU A 46 0.88 21.13 -5.20
N ALA A 47 -0.34 21.18 -4.65
CA ALA A 47 -1.57 21.06 -5.42
C ALA A 47 -1.77 22.23 -6.41
N ARG A 48 -1.32 23.43 -6.03
CA ARG A 48 -1.43 24.65 -6.83
C ARG A 48 -0.32 24.76 -7.87
N THR A 49 0.94 24.62 -7.45
CA THR A 49 2.11 24.86 -8.30
C THR A 49 2.44 23.69 -9.21
N ARG A 50 2.08 22.46 -8.81
CA ARG A 50 2.30 21.21 -9.57
C ARG A 50 3.68 21.16 -10.25
N PRO A 51 4.78 21.30 -9.49
CA PRO A 51 6.11 21.33 -10.07
C PRO A 51 6.36 20.03 -10.84
N THR A 52 7.11 20.10 -11.95
CA THR A 52 7.31 18.97 -12.86
C THR A 52 7.80 17.71 -12.15
N ALA A 53 8.70 17.84 -11.18
CA ALA A 53 9.19 16.71 -10.38
C ALA A 53 8.08 16.05 -9.54
N PHE A 54 7.18 16.84 -8.95
CA PHE A 54 6.03 16.30 -8.20
C PHE A 54 5.09 15.54 -9.12
N VAL A 55 4.81 16.05 -10.33
CA VAL A 55 3.93 15.38 -11.29
C VAL A 55 4.57 14.09 -11.83
N LEU A 56 5.83 14.15 -12.28
CA LEU A 56 6.48 12.99 -12.88
C LEU A 56 6.86 11.91 -11.86
N VAL A 57 7.48 12.29 -10.75
CA VAL A 57 7.95 11.32 -9.75
C VAL A 57 6.85 11.01 -8.75
N GLY A 58 6.23 12.05 -8.18
CA GLY A 58 5.25 11.92 -7.11
C GLY A 58 3.90 11.37 -7.56
N LEU A 59 3.45 11.69 -8.78
CA LEU A 59 2.16 11.21 -9.29
C LEU A 59 2.34 10.04 -10.26
N TRP A 60 3.03 10.25 -11.39
CA TRP A 60 3.22 9.18 -12.39
C TRP A 60 4.11 8.04 -11.89
N GLY A 61 5.22 8.34 -11.22
CA GLY A 61 6.11 7.33 -10.65
C GLY A 61 5.41 6.45 -9.62
N VAL A 62 4.66 7.07 -8.70
CA VAL A 62 3.87 6.33 -7.70
C VAL A 62 2.74 5.53 -8.35
N ALA A 63 2.03 6.08 -9.34
CA ALA A 63 1.02 5.35 -10.10
C ALA A 63 1.59 4.11 -10.80
N ALA A 64 2.77 4.23 -11.41
CA ALA A 64 3.46 3.12 -12.07
C ALA A 64 3.84 2.02 -11.07
N LEU A 65 4.42 2.40 -9.92
CA LEU A 65 4.78 1.47 -8.85
C LEU A 65 3.56 0.72 -8.32
N LEU A 66 2.45 1.43 -8.06
CA LEU A 66 1.21 0.83 -7.58
C LEU A 66 0.57 -0.07 -8.63
N SER A 67 0.62 0.30 -9.91
CA SER A 67 0.12 -0.54 -11.02
C SER A 67 0.91 -1.85 -11.14
N ALA A 68 2.24 -1.78 -10.98
CA ALA A 68 3.09 -2.97 -10.92
C ALA A 68 2.77 -3.83 -9.70
N GLY A 69 2.57 -3.22 -8.53
CA GLY A 69 2.11 -3.89 -7.32
C GLY A 69 0.78 -4.60 -7.51
N SER A 70 -0.22 -3.91 -8.05
CA SER A 70 -1.55 -4.47 -8.34
C SER A 70 -1.47 -5.70 -9.24
N THR A 71 -0.74 -5.57 -10.35
CA THR A 71 -0.54 -6.66 -11.31
C THR A 71 0.16 -7.85 -10.66
N SER A 72 1.17 -7.60 -9.82
CA SER A 72 1.93 -8.64 -9.13
C SER A 72 1.07 -9.43 -8.14
N TRP A 73 0.30 -8.73 -7.30
CA TRP A 73 -0.60 -9.37 -6.32
C TRP A 73 -1.77 -10.08 -6.99
N CYS A 74 -2.33 -9.53 -8.06
CA CYS A 74 -3.35 -10.18 -8.86
C CYS A 74 -2.80 -11.47 -9.50
N ALA A 75 -1.61 -11.42 -10.09
CA ALA A 75 -0.97 -12.62 -10.65
C ALA A 75 -0.74 -13.70 -9.59
N LEU A 76 -0.31 -13.32 -8.39
CA LEU A 76 -0.13 -14.24 -7.26
C LEU A 76 -1.46 -14.86 -6.80
N ALA A 77 -2.52 -14.07 -6.71
CA ALA A 77 -3.87 -14.55 -6.38
C ALA A 77 -4.37 -15.59 -7.40
N LEU A 78 -4.07 -15.36 -8.69
CA LEU A 78 -4.40 -16.26 -9.78
C LEU A 78 -3.44 -17.47 -9.91
N GLY A 79 -2.45 -17.59 -9.02
CA GLY A 79 -1.47 -18.69 -9.03
C GLY A 79 -0.48 -18.67 -10.20
N ARG A 80 -0.28 -17.52 -10.84
CA ARG A 80 0.46 -17.40 -12.12
C ARG A 80 1.98 -17.29 -12.00
N PRO A 81 2.60 -16.77 -10.92
CA PRO A 81 4.03 -16.96 -10.70
C PRO A 81 4.29 -18.22 -9.87
N ARG A 82 4.86 -19.26 -10.51
CA ARG A 82 5.29 -20.49 -9.81
C ARG A 82 6.71 -20.41 -9.23
N GLY A 83 7.51 -19.43 -9.65
CA GLY A 83 8.92 -19.32 -9.26
C GLY A 83 9.13 -18.90 -7.80
N ARG A 84 9.98 -19.63 -7.07
CA ARG A 84 10.33 -19.35 -5.67
C ARG A 84 10.85 -17.92 -5.47
N ARG A 85 11.73 -17.44 -6.37
CA ARG A 85 12.31 -16.09 -6.30
C ARG A 85 11.24 -14.98 -6.31
N LEU A 86 10.26 -15.09 -7.21
CA LEU A 86 9.16 -14.12 -7.32
C LEU A 86 8.28 -14.13 -6.06
N ARG A 87 8.01 -15.32 -5.51
CA ARG A 87 7.24 -15.46 -4.27
C ARG A 87 8.00 -14.87 -3.07
N VAL A 88 9.31 -15.10 -2.97
CA VAL A 88 10.15 -14.48 -1.92
C VAL A 88 10.19 -12.95 -2.08
N ALA A 89 10.40 -12.44 -3.29
CA ALA A 89 10.38 -11.00 -3.56
C ALA A 89 9.03 -10.37 -3.16
N ALA A 90 7.91 -11.03 -3.47
CA ALA A 90 6.57 -10.59 -3.06
C ALA A 90 6.36 -10.62 -1.54
N ILE A 91 6.91 -11.63 -0.84
CA ILE A 91 6.87 -11.67 0.63
C ILE A 91 7.64 -10.49 1.21
N VAL A 92 8.87 -10.26 0.75
CA VAL A 92 9.73 -9.17 1.26
C VAL A 92 9.10 -7.81 0.98
N THR A 93 8.75 -7.54 -0.27
CA THR A 93 8.15 -6.26 -0.67
C THR A 93 6.78 -6.05 -0.04
N GLY A 94 5.95 -7.09 0.04
CA GLY A 94 4.66 -7.06 0.73
C GLY A 94 4.78 -6.79 2.21
N SER A 95 5.70 -7.46 2.89
CA SER A 95 5.91 -7.27 4.33
C SER A 95 6.46 -5.87 4.60
N ALA A 96 7.44 -5.42 3.81
CA ALA A 96 8.01 -4.08 3.94
C ALA A 96 6.95 -2.99 3.69
N ALA A 97 6.19 -3.10 2.60
CA ALA A 97 5.10 -2.16 2.30
C ALA A 97 4.05 -2.18 3.41
N GLY A 98 3.65 -3.37 3.86
CA GLY A 98 2.63 -3.51 4.89
C GLY A 98 3.05 -2.91 6.24
N VAL A 99 4.28 -3.17 6.70
CA VAL A 99 4.85 -2.53 7.90
C VAL A 99 4.91 -1.01 7.72
N LEU A 100 5.44 -0.55 6.58
CA LEU A 100 5.58 0.88 6.31
C LEU A 100 4.22 1.60 6.36
N LEU A 101 3.19 1.02 5.74
CA LEU A 101 1.84 1.58 5.74
C LEU A 101 1.21 1.60 7.14
N LEU A 102 1.36 0.52 7.92
CA LEU A 102 0.85 0.47 9.30
C LEU A 102 1.56 1.48 10.19
N VAL A 103 2.89 1.51 10.16
CA VAL A 103 3.69 2.47 10.95
C VAL A 103 3.30 3.89 10.56
N ARG A 104 3.24 4.20 9.27
CA ARG A 104 2.82 5.52 8.78
C ARG A 104 1.42 5.86 9.28
N ALA A 105 0.46 4.95 9.19
CA ALA A 105 -0.91 5.22 9.61
C ALA A 105 -1.00 5.49 11.11
N LEU A 106 -0.35 4.68 11.94
CA LEU A 106 -0.38 4.82 13.40
C LEU A 106 0.40 6.06 13.88
N VAL A 107 1.57 6.33 13.31
CA VAL A 107 2.38 7.50 13.66
C VAL A 107 1.65 8.78 13.26
N VAL A 108 1.17 8.89 12.02
CA VAL A 108 0.42 10.08 11.58
C VAL A 108 -0.88 10.25 12.37
N GLN A 109 -1.57 9.15 12.70
CA GLN A 109 -2.75 9.19 13.58
C GLN A 109 -2.41 9.76 14.95
N GLY A 110 -1.36 9.27 15.60
CA GLY A 110 -0.93 9.74 16.92
C GLY A 110 -0.47 11.20 16.90
N VAL A 111 0.37 11.56 15.92
CA VAL A 111 0.88 12.93 15.76
C VAL A 111 -0.27 13.93 15.59
N LEU A 112 -1.25 13.61 14.75
CA LEU A 112 -2.38 14.51 14.50
C LEU A 112 -3.38 14.57 15.66
N LEU A 113 -3.66 13.45 16.34
CA LEU A 113 -4.57 13.43 17.49
C LEU A 113 -4.01 14.16 18.72
N LEU A 114 -2.70 14.08 18.92
CA LEU A 114 -2.01 14.70 20.05
C LEU A 114 -1.51 16.11 19.74
N ASP A 115 -1.71 16.59 18.52
CA ASP A 115 -1.04 17.79 17.96
C ASP A 115 0.46 17.82 18.30
N ALA A 116 1.12 16.67 18.19
CA ALA A 116 2.51 16.50 18.60
C ALA A 116 3.41 17.42 17.77
N GLY A 117 4.11 18.34 18.42
CA GLY A 117 4.93 19.36 17.74
C GLY A 117 4.14 20.41 16.97
N GLY A 118 2.84 20.59 17.24
CA GLY A 118 1.98 21.58 16.56
C GLY A 118 1.62 21.21 15.13
N VAL A 119 1.78 19.94 14.74
CA VAL A 119 1.60 19.48 13.36
C VAL A 119 0.14 19.65 12.89
N ALA A 120 -0.86 19.24 13.68
CA ALA A 120 -2.27 19.38 13.30
C ALA A 120 -2.65 20.85 13.15
N SER A 121 -2.13 21.70 14.03
CA SER A 121 -2.29 23.16 13.95
C SER A 121 -1.65 23.75 12.68
N SER A 122 -0.46 23.27 12.28
CA SER A 122 0.25 23.77 11.09
C SER A 122 -0.37 23.35 9.75
N VAL A 123 -0.85 22.11 9.63
CA VAL A 123 -1.48 21.61 8.39
C VAL A 123 -2.95 22.05 8.25
N GLY A 124 -3.54 22.50 9.36
CA GLY A 124 -4.90 23.01 9.40
C GLY A 124 -5.97 21.93 9.58
N PRO A 125 -7.22 22.35 9.86
CA PRO A 125 -8.30 21.45 10.26
C PRO A 125 -8.74 20.50 9.15
N ASP A 126 -8.78 20.96 7.90
CA ASP A 126 -9.27 20.15 6.77
C ASP A 126 -8.30 19.02 6.43
N GLN A 127 -7.00 19.32 6.32
CA GLN A 127 -5.97 18.32 6.06
C GLN A 127 -5.86 17.31 7.20
N THR A 128 -6.00 17.77 8.45
CA THR A 128 -6.06 16.91 9.63
C THR A 128 -7.25 15.95 9.55
N ARG A 129 -8.48 16.46 9.38
CA ARG A 129 -9.69 15.63 9.28
C ARG A 129 -9.61 14.63 8.14
N TRP A 130 -9.16 15.08 6.97
CA TRP A 130 -9.01 14.24 5.79
C TRP A 130 -8.01 13.10 6.04
N SER A 131 -6.90 13.41 6.71
CA SER A 131 -5.91 12.40 7.09
C SER A 131 -6.46 11.40 8.09
N LEU A 132 -7.15 11.86 9.14
CA LEU A 132 -7.65 10.99 10.20
C LEU A 132 -8.80 10.08 9.75
N TRP A 133 -9.73 10.60 8.96
CA TRP A 133 -10.96 9.88 8.63
C TRP A 133 -10.88 9.10 7.32
N LEU A 134 -10.07 9.54 6.36
CA LEU A 134 -9.94 8.87 5.07
C LEU A 134 -8.59 8.16 4.95
N TRP A 135 -7.48 8.91 5.07
CA TRP A 135 -6.18 8.35 4.72
C TRP A 135 -5.66 7.32 5.72
N ASN A 136 -5.69 7.61 7.02
CA ASN A 136 -5.15 6.70 8.01
C ASN A 136 -5.89 5.35 8.03
N PRO A 137 -7.25 5.30 8.01
CA PRO A 137 -7.96 4.03 7.87
C PRO A 137 -7.63 3.29 6.57
N TRP A 138 -7.48 4.03 5.46
CA TRP A 138 -7.12 3.44 4.19
C TRP A 138 -5.71 2.84 4.18
N PHE A 139 -4.73 3.51 4.80
CA PHE A 139 -3.38 3.01 4.95
C PHE A 139 -3.31 1.83 5.94
N LEU A 140 -4.13 1.82 6.99
CA LEU A 140 -4.28 0.66 7.89
C LEU A 140 -4.81 -0.56 7.12
N LEU A 141 -5.85 -0.37 6.32
CA LEU A 141 -6.44 -1.44 5.49
C LEU A 141 -5.41 -2.01 4.51
N GLY A 142 -4.69 -1.14 3.79
CA GLY A 142 -3.62 -1.56 2.89
C GLY A 142 -2.52 -2.31 3.64
N GLY A 143 -2.04 -1.75 4.74
CA GLY A 143 -0.99 -2.35 5.57
C GLY A 143 -1.33 -3.75 6.04
N ALA A 144 -2.55 -3.92 6.57
CA ALA A 144 -3.07 -5.22 6.97
C ALA A 144 -3.18 -6.20 5.79
N ALA A 145 -3.73 -5.73 4.66
CA ALA A 145 -3.90 -6.58 3.48
C ALA A 145 -2.55 -7.12 2.96
N PHE A 146 -1.53 -6.27 2.83
CA PHE A 146 -0.20 -6.71 2.39
C PHE A 146 0.46 -7.66 3.39
N LEU A 147 0.41 -7.37 4.69
CA LEU A 147 1.03 -8.22 5.71
C LEU A 147 0.37 -9.60 5.77
N VAL A 148 -0.96 -9.65 5.77
CA VAL A 148 -1.69 -10.91 5.83
C VAL A 148 -1.47 -11.71 4.53
N ALA A 149 -1.49 -11.06 3.36
CA ALA A 149 -1.19 -11.71 2.08
C ALA A 149 0.24 -12.27 2.04
N ALA A 150 1.24 -11.48 2.48
CA ALA A 150 2.63 -11.92 2.55
C ALA A 150 2.82 -13.07 3.55
N HIS A 151 2.15 -13.01 4.71
CA HIS A 151 2.18 -14.08 5.71
C HIS A 151 1.63 -15.40 5.15
N HIS A 152 0.47 -15.36 4.48
CA HIS A 152 -0.10 -16.55 3.85
C HIS A 152 0.79 -17.10 2.72
N LEU A 153 1.42 -16.22 1.95
CA LEU A 153 2.35 -16.61 0.88
C LEU A 153 3.60 -17.29 1.46
N ALA A 154 4.16 -16.76 2.54
CA ALA A 154 5.31 -17.33 3.25
C ALA A 154 5.00 -18.73 3.79
N ARG A 155 3.83 -18.92 4.41
CA ARG A 155 3.37 -20.24 4.88
C ARG A 155 3.13 -21.26 3.77
N SER A 156 3.02 -20.80 2.53
CA SER A 156 2.77 -21.62 1.35
C SER A 156 4.05 -21.93 0.56
N LEU A 157 5.22 -21.46 1.02
CA LEU A 157 6.51 -21.90 0.49
C LEU A 157 6.89 -23.23 1.17
N PRO A 158 7.25 -24.27 0.40
CA PRO A 158 7.82 -25.47 0.97
C PRO A 158 9.09 -25.09 1.74
N THR A 159 9.16 -25.42 3.03
CA THR A 159 10.43 -25.47 3.73
C THR A 159 11.24 -26.54 3.00
N GLU A 160 12.38 -26.19 2.41
CA GLU A 160 13.35 -27.19 1.97
C GLU A 160 13.80 -27.92 3.23
N SER A 161 13.14 -29.04 3.55
CA SER A 161 13.66 -29.99 4.51
C SER A 161 15.00 -30.44 3.94
N HIS A 162 16.04 -30.17 4.71
CA HIS A 162 17.39 -30.63 4.48
C HIS A 162 17.44 -32.16 4.69
N ASP A 163 16.74 -32.92 3.83
CA ASP A 163 17.02 -34.33 3.58
C ASP A 163 18.10 -34.38 2.49
N ARG A 164 19.29 -33.93 2.87
CA ARG A 164 20.52 -34.51 2.34
C ARG A 164 21.07 -35.39 3.44
N GLN A 165 20.60 -36.62 3.51
CA GLN A 165 21.34 -37.71 4.12
C GLN A 165 21.87 -38.56 2.96
N PRO A 166 23.20 -38.74 2.83
CA PRO A 166 23.76 -39.75 1.95
C PRO A 166 23.45 -41.18 2.45
#